data_AF-X1NBX5-F1
#
_entry.id   AF-X1NBX5-F1
#
_cell.length_a   1.000
_cell.length_b   1.000
_cell.length_c   1.000
_cell.angle_alpha   90.00
_cell.angle_beta   90.00
_cell.angle_gamma   90.00
#
_symmetry.space_group_name_H-M   'P 1'
#
loop_
_entity.id
_entity.type
_entity.pdbx_description
1 polymer ?
#
loop_
_entity_poly.entity_id
_entity_poly.type
_entity_poly.pdbx_seq_one_letter_code
_entity_poly.pdbx_strand_id
1 'polypeptide(L)'
;EAELIFKAFGNHPSFVMFTLGNELGRNQGMFDMVAHFKEIDPRHLYAQGSNNVHWNPSLAEGDDFWVTCKTGKTLPVRGAFFQADYPNPHIEHRSPSTMVDFSESIAGIPVPVISHENGSFQVFPDFREIPKYTGVTRARNLEIFRERLKAAGMLDQAHDFVRASGALSVICHREDIEAALRTPHLGGFQLLDLQDFPGQGTALVGMLNVFMESKGLITPAAWRQFCCETVPLLRIKKYTWTTDETFMGRVQV
;
A
#
# COMPACT_ATOMS: atom_id res chain seq x y z
N GLU A 1 15.50 18.38 -14.96
CA GLU A 1 14.32 18.52 -14.07
C GLU A 1 14.69 18.22 -12.62
N ALA A 2 15.22 17.04 -12.30
CA ALA A 2 15.61 16.66 -10.92
C ALA A 2 16.51 17.68 -10.21
N GLU A 3 17.51 18.27 -10.89
CA GLU A 3 18.35 19.31 -10.29
C GLU A 3 17.55 20.55 -9.83
N LEU A 4 16.50 20.92 -10.56
CA LEU A 4 15.59 22.00 -10.16
C LEU A 4 14.78 21.59 -8.92
N ILE A 5 14.38 20.32 -8.83
CA ILE A 5 13.71 19.77 -7.65
C ILE A 5 14.65 19.83 -6.44
N PHE A 6 15.91 19.40 -6.57
CA PHE A 6 16.88 19.43 -5.47
C PHE A 6 17.19 20.86 -5.02
N LYS A 7 17.35 21.80 -5.96
CA LYS A 7 17.54 23.21 -5.65
C LYS A 7 16.34 23.81 -4.90
N ALA A 8 15.12 23.45 -5.29
CA ALA A 8 13.91 24.00 -4.70
C ALA A 8 13.55 23.35 -3.35
N PHE A 9 13.73 22.03 -3.22
CA PHE A 9 13.18 21.23 -2.13
C PHE A 9 14.21 20.41 -1.35
N GLY A 10 15.42 20.19 -1.88
CA GLY A 10 16.44 19.33 -1.25
C GLY A 10 16.99 19.85 0.08
N ASN A 11 16.77 21.12 0.42
CA ASN A 11 17.08 21.65 1.75
C ASN A 11 15.98 21.37 2.81
N HIS A 12 14.82 20.87 2.39
CA HIS A 12 13.73 20.58 3.31
C HIS A 12 14.03 19.26 4.07
N PRO A 13 13.94 19.22 5.41
CA PRO A 13 14.32 18.05 6.19
C PRO A 13 13.47 16.79 5.93
N SER A 14 12.30 16.94 5.32
CA SER A 14 11.48 15.80 4.89
C SER A 14 11.87 15.21 3.53
N PHE A 15 12.73 15.89 2.76
CA PHE A 15 13.26 15.37 1.52
C PHE A 15 14.44 14.46 1.84
N VAL A 16 14.16 13.16 1.96
CA VAL A 16 15.15 12.16 2.40
C VAL A 16 15.47 11.12 1.33
N MET A 17 14.57 10.93 0.37
CA MET A 17 14.63 9.87 -0.63
C MET A 17 14.11 10.37 -1.98
N PHE A 18 14.68 9.90 -3.09
CA PHE A 18 14.24 10.25 -4.44
C PHE A 18 14.26 9.04 -5.37
N THR A 19 13.18 8.85 -6.12
CA THR A 19 13.01 7.80 -7.13
C THR A 19 12.68 8.42 -8.48
N LEU A 20 13.19 7.86 -9.59
CA LEU A 20 12.96 8.43 -10.93
C LEU A 20 11.49 8.34 -11.41
N GLY A 21 10.72 7.39 -10.87
CA GLY A 21 9.31 7.21 -11.22
C GLY A 21 8.75 5.88 -10.73
N ASN A 22 7.55 5.55 -11.22
CA ASN A 22 6.79 4.36 -10.85
C ASN A 22 6.71 3.36 -12.00
N GLU A 23 6.89 2.07 -11.71
CA GLU A 23 6.71 0.93 -12.61
C GLU A 23 7.40 1.11 -13.96
N LEU A 24 8.61 1.69 -13.94
CA LEU A 24 9.40 1.92 -15.13
C LEU A 24 10.09 0.63 -15.60
N GLY A 25 10.62 0.69 -16.82
CA GLY A 25 11.61 -0.26 -17.29
C GLY A 25 12.97 -0.03 -16.65
N ARG A 26 14.01 -0.51 -17.33
CA ARG A 26 15.41 -0.31 -16.94
C ARG A 26 16.24 -0.01 -18.17
N ASN A 27 17.03 1.06 -18.12
CA ASN A 27 17.96 1.44 -19.17
C ASN A 27 19.18 2.17 -18.59
N GLN A 28 20.24 2.30 -19.40
CA GLN A 28 21.51 2.93 -18.97
C GLN A 28 21.32 4.35 -18.44
N GLY A 29 20.46 5.15 -19.09
CA GLY A 29 20.22 6.54 -18.67
C GLY A 29 19.68 6.65 -17.24
N MET A 30 18.96 5.64 -16.74
CA MET A 30 18.50 5.61 -15.34
C MET A 30 19.65 5.40 -14.36
N PHE A 31 20.61 4.54 -14.69
CA PHE A 31 21.84 4.35 -13.91
C PHE A 31 22.65 5.64 -13.90
N ASP A 32 22.87 6.23 -15.08
CA ASP A 32 23.63 7.47 -15.23
C ASP A 32 22.97 8.63 -14.46
N MET A 33 21.64 8.74 -14.49
CA MET A 33 20.90 9.74 -13.72
C MET A 33 21.08 9.58 -12.21
N VAL A 34 20.92 8.35 -11.67
CA VAL A 34 21.11 8.13 -10.23
C VAL A 34 22.56 8.36 -9.80
N ALA A 35 23.54 7.91 -10.60
CA ALA A 35 24.95 8.17 -10.34
C ALA A 35 25.25 9.69 -10.32
N HIS A 36 24.73 10.44 -11.30
CA HIS A 36 24.85 11.90 -11.36
C HIS A 36 24.19 12.58 -10.15
N PHE A 37 22.99 12.15 -9.73
CA PHE A 37 22.29 12.73 -8.58
C PHE A 37 23.07 12.54 -7.28
N LYS A 38 23.67 11.36 -7.10
CA LYS A 38 24.54 11.08 -5.94
C LYS A 38 25.81 11.94 -5.93
N GLU A 39 26.33 12.31 -7.10
CA GLU A 39 27.50 13.19 -7.20
C GLU A 39 27.15 14.65 -6.86
N ILE A 40 26.06 15.17 -7.41
CA ILE A 40 25.70 16.59 -7.26
C ILE A 40 25.00 16.91 -5.93
N ASP A 41 24.34 15.92 -5.32
CA ASP A 41 23.62 16.08 -4.06
C ASP A 41 23.66 14.79 -3.21
N PRO A 42 24.77 14.51 -2.51
CA PRO A 42 24.96 13.27 -1.75
C PRO A 42 24.14 13.21 -0.44
N ARG A 43 23.23 14.14 -0.19
CA ARG A 43 22.49 14.26 1.08
C ARG A 43 21.28 13.32 1.18
N HIS A 44 20.81 12.80 0.05
CA HIS A 44 19.58 12.02 -0.05
C HIS A 44 19.87 10.58 -0.46
N LEU A 45 18.92 9.68 -0.19
CA LEU A 45 18.95 8.32 -0.73
C LEU A 45 18.32 8.30 -2.12
N TYR A 46 18.89 7.53 -3.04
CA TYR A 46 18.42 7.44 -4.41
C TYR A 46 18.10 6.01 -4.81
N ALA A 47 17.04 5.85 -5.59
CA ALA A 47 16.78 4.62 -6.32
C ALA A 47 16.29 4.90 -7.75
N GLN A 48 16.51 4.00 -8.69
CA GLN A 48 16.10 4.18 -10.08
C GLN A 48 14.58 4.13 -10.27
N GLY A 49 13.80 3.68 -9.29
CA GLY A 49 12.34 3.80 -9.32
C GLY A 49 11.64 2.92 -8.29
N SER A 50 10.32 3.06 -8.28
CA SER A 50 9.41 2.27 -7.47
C SER A 50 8.78 1.17 -8.30
N ASN A 51 8.92 -0.08 -7.87
CA ASN A 51 8.36 -1.25 -8.54
C ASN A 51 8.79 -1.40 -10.02
N ASN A 52 9.98 -0.92 -10.37
CA ASN A 52 10.52 -1.06 -11.72
C ASN A 52 10.74 -2.53 -12.08
N VAL A 53 10.42 -2.88 -13.33
CA VAL A 53 10.60 -4.26 -13.86
C VAL A 53 9.88 -5.30 -12.99
N HIS A 54 8.72 -4.97 -12.42
CA HIS A 54 8.01 -5.84 -11.46
C HIS A 54 7.69 -7.26 -11.99
N TRP A 55 7.60 -7.44 -13.31
CA TRP A 55 7.44 -8.77 -13.94
C TRP A 55 8.68 -9.68 -13.83
N ASN A 56 9.87 -9.09 -13.62
CA ASN A 56 11.13 -9.79 -13.39
C ASN A 56 11.99 -9.00 -12.38
N PRO A 57 11.61 -9.01 -11.09
CA PRO A 57 12.18 -8.14 -10.07
C PRO A 57 13.67 -8.40 -9.90
N SER A 58 14.44 -7.32 -9.80
CA SER A 58 15.85 -7.37 -9.48
C SER A 58 16.27 -6.07 -8.81
N LEU A 59 17.09 -6.15 -7.76
CA LEU A 59 17.76 -4.98 -7.23
C LEU A 59 18.66 -4.39 -8.32
N ALA A 60 18.61 -3.07 -8.48
CA ALA A 60 19.45 -2.40 -9.44
C ALA A 60 20.75 -1.92 -8.78
N GLU A 61 21.85 -2.00 -9.52
CA GLU A 61 23.13 -1.52 -9.04
C GLU A 61 23.08 0.00 -8.79
N GLY A 62 23.64 0.42 -7.65
CA GLY A 62 23.66 1.83 -7.26
C GLY A 62 22.38 2.33 -6.58
N ASP A 63 21.34 1.51 -6.40
CA ASP A 63 20.20 1.87 -5.54
C ASP A 63 20.59 1.83 -4.06
N ASP A 64 20.19 2.84 -3.28
CA ASP A 64 20.39 2.88 -1.81
C ASP A 64 19.30 2.11 -1.04
N PHE A 65 18.16 1.86 -1.68
CA PHE A 65 17.00 1.15 -1.14
C PHE A 65 16.20 0.55 -2.30
N TRP A 66 15.38 -0.46 -2.03
CA TRP A 66 14.57 -1.12 -3.06
C TRP A 66 13.08 -1.01 -2.75
N VAL A 67 12.37 -0.20 -3.52
CA VAL A 67 10.90 -0.12 -3.47
C VAL A 67 10.30 -1.13 -4.43
N THR A 68 9.62 -2.15 -3.93
CA THR A 68 9.02 -3.19 -4.78
C THR A 68 7.86 -3.91 -4.09
N CYS A 69 6.97 -4.52 -4.87
CA CYS A 69 5.95 -5.41 -4.33
C CYS A 69 6.47 -6.83 -4.08
N LYS A 70 7.55 -7.26 -4.75
CA LYS A 70 8.15 -8.59 -4.63
C LYS A 70 9.62 -8.58 -5.04
N THR A 71 10.45 -9.34 -4.34
CA THR A 71 11.91 -9.42 -4.57
C THR A 71 12.30 -10.59 -5.48
N GLY A 72 11.33 -11.44 -5.80
CA GLY A 72 11.43 -12.60 -6.66
C GLY A 72 10.03 -13.03 -7.11
N LYS A 73 9.94 -13.94 -8.08
CA LYS A 73 8.63 -14.40 -8.62
C LYS A 73 7.70 -14.98 -7.54
N THR A 74 8.27 -15.56 -6.48
CA THR A 74 7.55 -16.21 -5.39
C THR A 74 7.82 -15.56 -4.03
N LEU A 75 8.42 -14.37 -4.01
CA LEU A 75 8.91 -13.70 -2.80
C LEU A 75 8.21 -12.34 -2.63
N PRO A 76 6.95 -12.33 -2.16
CA PRO A 76 6.19 -11.09 -1.98
C PRO A 76 6.71 -10.30 -0.78
N VAL A 77 6.54 -8.97 -0.81
CA VAL A 77 6.77 -8.11 0.37
C VAL A 77 5.51 -7.34 0.82
N ARG A 78 4.37 -7.58 0.16
CA ARG A 78 3.03 -7.09 0.55
C ARG A 78 2.01 -8.22 0.62
N GLY A 79 0.84 -7.96 1.19
CA GLY A 79 -0.16 -8.98 1.51
C GLY A 79 -1.16 -9.33 0.41
N ALA A 80 -1.41 -8.42 -0.53
CA ALA A 80 -2.41 -8.55 -1.61
C ALA A 80 -1.82 -8.21 -2.98
N PHE A 81 -2.30 -8.87 -4.04
CA PHE A 81 -1.78 -8.71 -5.40
C PHE A 81 -2.85 -8.90 -6.46
N PHE A 82 -2.66 -8.25 -7.61
CA PHE A 82 -3.34 -8.69 -8.81
C PHE A 82 -2.92 -10.13 -9.15
N GLN A 83 -3.91 -11.02 -9.28
CA GLN A 83 -3.67 -12.47 -9.36
C GLN A 83 -2.76 -12.91 -10.52
N ALA A 84 -2.74 -12.15 -11.63
CA ALA A 84 -1.84 -12.45 -12.74
C ALA A 84 -0.37 -12.10 -12.45
N ASP A 85 -0.11 -11.20 -11.51
CA ASP A 85 1.25 -10.79 -11.12
C ASP A 85 1.80 -11.67 -9.98
N TYR A 86 0.94 -12.07 -9.04
CA TYR A 86 1.26 -13.08 -8.03
C TYR A 86 -0.03 -13.83 -7.62
N PRO A 87 -0.10 -15.16 -7.82
CA PRO A 87 -1.37 -15.89 -7.72
C PRO A 87 -1.76 -16.31 -6.30
N ASN A 88 -0.84 -16.28 -5.32
CA ASN A 88 -1.11 -16.81 -3.97
C ASN A 88 -0.80 -15.83 -2.81
N PRO A 89 -1.25 -14.57 -2.88
CA PRO A 89 -1.15 -13.61 -1.77
C PRO A 89 -1.89 -14.08 -0.53
N HIS A 90 -1.31 -13.84 0.65
CA HIS A 90 -1.82 -14.45 1.88
C HIS A 90 -3.18 -13.87 2.32
N ILE A 91 -3.44 -12.58 2.04
CA ILE A 91 -4.72 -11.96 2.41
C ILE A 91 -5.88 -12.51 1.57
N GLU A 92 -5.63 -12.81 0.29
CA GLU A 92 -6.69 -13.23 -0.63
C GLU A 92 -6.82 -14.76 -0.76
N HIS A 93 -5.75 -15.52 -0.49
CA HIS A 93 -5.70 -16.97 -0.79
C HIS A 93 -5.47 -17.88 0.42
N ARG A 94 -5.24 -17.35 1.63
CA ARG A 94 -4.98 -18.17 2.83
C ARG A 94 -5.98 -17.86 3.94
N SER A 95 -6.17 -18.82 4.84
CA SER A 95 -6.92 -18.55 6.07
C SER A 95 -6.22 -17.48 6.91
N PRO A 96 -6.96 -16.55 7.54
CA PRO A 96 -6.37 -15.47 8.33
C PRO A 96 -5.47 -15.98 9.47
N SER A 97 -4.25 -15.44 9.54
CA SER A 97 -3.23 -15.75 10.56
C SER A 97 -2.22 -14.61 10.64
N THR A 98 -1.70 -14.34 11.84
CA THR A 98 -0.61 -13.36 12.06
C THR A 98 0.79 -13.98 12.06
N MET A 99 0.90 -15.24 11.57
CA MET A 99 2.19 -15.91 11.41
C MET A 99 2.95 -15.45 10.16
N VAL A 100 2.30 -14.72 9.25
CA VAL A 100 2.91 -14.27 8.00
C VAL A 100 3.87 -13.09 8.26
N ASP A 101 5.06 -13.20 7.70
CA ASP A 101 6.06 -12.15 7.51
C ASP A 101 6.77 -12.36 6.16
N PHE A 102 7.67 -11.44 5.79
CA PHE A 102 8.39 -11.43 4.52
C PHE A 102 9.91 -11.64 4.69
N SER A 103 10.34 -12.28 5.78
CA SER A 103 11.78 -12.43 6.11
C SER A 103 12.51 -13.24 5.04
N GLU A 104 11.86 -14.28 4.51
CA GLU A 104 12.37 -15.08 3.39
C GLU A 104 12.50 -14.22 2.12
N SER A 105 11.50 -13.36 1.86
CA SER A 105 11.50 -12.52 0.67
C SER A 105 12.65 -11.53 0.65
N ILE A 106 13.08 -11.04 1.80
CA ILE A 106 14.17 -10.05 1.87
C ILE A 106 15.54 -10.66 2.18
N ALA A 107 15.62 -11.99 2.30
CA ALA A 107 16.85 -12.67 2.64
C ALA A 107 17.95 -12.41 1.59
N GLY A 108 19.11 -11.92 2.06
CA GLY A 108 20.28 -11.68 1.20
C GLY A 108 20.21 -10.39 0.37
N ILE A 109 19.19 -9.54 0.56
CA ILE A 109 19.14 -8.24 -0.10
C ILE A 109 20.01 -7.25 0.70
N PRO A 110 20.99 -6.58 0.08
CA PRO A 110 21.99 -5.77 0.78
C PRO A 110 21.50 -4.36 1.15
N VAL A 111 20.30 -3.97 0.72
CA VAL A 111 19.72 -2.64 0.95
C VAL A 111 18.33 -2.75 1.58
N PRO A 112 17.84 -1.71 2.29
CA PRO A 112 16.49 -1.71 2.84
C PRO A 112 15.44 -1.92 1.74
N VAL A 113 14.55 -2.90 1.95
CA VAL A 113 13.40 -3.14 1.07
C VAL A 113 12.19 -2.40 1.61
N ILE A 114 11.55 -1.60 0.77
CA ILE A 114 10.31 -0.90 1.09
C ILE A 114 9.19 -1.59 0.31
N SER A 115 8.22 -2.13 1.04
CA SER A 115 7.04 -2.72 0.43
C SER A 115 6.22 -1.65 -0.28
N HIS A 116 6.00 -1.85 -1.57
CA HIS A 116 5.36 -0.86 -2.42
C HIS A 116 3.87 -1.10 -2.59
N GLU A 117 3.07 -0.04 -2.50
CA GLU A 117 1.63 -0.06 -2.78
C GLU A 117 0.89 -1.17 -2.02
N ASN A 118 1.13 -1.26 -0.70
CA ASN A 118 0.36 -2.12 0.19
C ASN A 118 -1.11 -1.67 0.20
N GLY A 119 -2.03 -2.62 0.20
CA GLY A 119 -3.45 -2.35 0.01
C GLY A 119 -3.99 -2.80 -1.34
N SER A 120 -4.83 -1.96 -1.96
CA SER A 120 -5.78 -2.31 -3.03
C SER A 120 -7.12 -2.88 -2.56
N PHE A 121 -7.50 -2.66 -1.29
CA PHE A 121 -8.78 -3.11 -0.75
C PHE A 121 -9.88 -2.07 -1.02
N GLN A 122 -10.60 -2.27 -2.12
CA GLN A 122 -11.63 -1.33 -2.57
C GLN A 122 -12.79 -1.22 -1.59
N VAL A 123 -13.21 0.01 -1.33
CA VAL A 123 -14.44 0.35 -0.63
C VAL A 123 -15.53 0.63 -1.65
N PHE A 124 -16.75 0.22 -1.35
CA PHE A 124 -17.91 0.49 -2.19
C PHE A 124 -18.10 2.01 -2.40
N PRO A 125 -18.54 2.47 -3.59
CA PRO A 125 -18.79 3.88 -3.85
C PRO A 125 -19.78 4.54 -2.87
N ASP A 126 -19.36 5.65 -2.25
CA ASP A 126 -20.25 6.47 -1.42
C ASP A 126 -20.95 7.55 -2.26
N PHE A 127 -22.19 7.27 -2.65
CA PHE A 127 -22.99 8.20 -3.46
C PHE A 127 -23.37 9.50 -2.76
N ARG A 128 -23.18 9.59 -1.43
CA ARG A 128 -23.37 10.84 -0.68
C ARG A 128 -22.29 11.87 -1.01
N GLU A 129 -21.20 11.45 -1.64
CA GLU A 129 -20.14 12.36 -2.10
C GLU A 129 -20.50 13.09 -3.38
N ILE A 130 -21.44 12.59 -4.19
CA ILE A 130 -21.81 13.20 -5.49
C ILE A 130 -22.04 14.72 -5.41
N PRO A 131 -22.79 15.26 -4.41
CA PRO A 131 -23.01 16.70 -4.29
C PRO A 131 -21.75 17.52 -3.98
N LYS A 132 -20.66 16.90 -3.49
CA LYS A 132 -19.40 17.58 -3.16
C LYS A 132 -18.57 17.92 -4.39
N TYR A 133 -18.81 17.25 -5.52
CA TYR A 133 -18.13 17.51 -6.78
C TYR A 133 -18.69 18.79 -7.42
N THR A 134 -18.12 19.93 -7.03
CA THR A 134 -18.50 21.27 -7.49
C THR A 134 -17.46 21.83 -8.47
N GLY A 135 -17.71 23.01 -9.05
CA GLY A 135 -16.76 23.68 -9.93
C GLY A 135 -16.53 22.98 -11.27
N VAL A 136 -15.28 22.63 -11.58
CA VAL A 136 -14.88 22.00 -12.86
C VAL A 136 -14.92 20.47 -12.84
N THR A 137 -15.08 19.85 -11.66
CA THR A 137 -15.10 18.38 -11.49
C THR A 137 -16.52 17.82 -11.43
N ARG A 138 -16.72 16.58 -11.91
CA ARG A 138 -18.02 15.88 -11.86
C ARG A 138 -17.85 14.43 -11.43
N ALA A 139 -18.75 13.93 -10.59
CA ALA A 139 -18.75 12.57 -10.06
C ALA A 139 -19.32 11.53 -11.06
N ARG A 140 -18.96 11.60 -12.34
CA ARG A 140 -19.63 10.83 -13.42
C ARG A 140 -19.59 9.32 -13.18
N ASN A 141 -18.47 8.81 -12.67
CA ASN A 141 -18.33 7.43 -12.23
C ASN A 141 -19.37 7.09 -11.15
N LEU A 142 -19.43 7.85 -10.05
CA LEU A 142 -20.37 7.62 -8.94
C LEU A 142 -21.84 7.68 -9.40
N GLU A 143 -22.19 8.64 -10.28
CA GLU A 143 -23.51 8.74 -10.89
C GLU A 143 -23.91 7.45 -11.63
N ILE A 144 -23.01 6.92 -12.47
CA ILE A 144 -23.24 5.68 -13.23
C ILE A 144 -23.44 4.49 -12.27
N PHE A 145 -22.59 4.35 -11.25
CA PHE A 145 -22.72 3.24 -10.30
C PHE A 145 -23.97 3.34 -9.43
N ARG A 146 -24.42 4.56 -9.11
CA ARG A 146 -25.69 4.77 -8.41
C ARG A 146 -26.88 4.30 -9.23
N GLU A 147 -26.93 4.67 -10.51
CA GLU A 147 -28.02 4.22 -11.40
C GLU A 147 -27.96 2.71 -11.65
N ARG A 148 -26.77 2.11 -11.75
CA ARG A 148 -26.61 0.65 -11.83
C ARG A 148 -27.14 -0.06 -10.58
N LEU A 149 -26.81 0.44 -9.39
CA LEU A 149 -27.28 -0.15 -8.14
C LEU A 149 -28.80 0.00 -7.98
N LYS A 150 -29.35 1.15 -8.41
CA LYS A 150 -30.79 1.38 -8.48
C LYS A 150 -31.49 0.41 -9.43
N ALA A 151 -30.95 0.21 -10.63
CA ALA A 151 -31.50 -0.74 -11.60
C ALA A 151 -31.47 -2.19 -11.07
N ALA A 152 -30.50 -2.51 -10.22
CA ALA A 152 -30.42 -3.80 -9.53
C ALA A 152 -31.34 -3.91 -8.30
N GLY A 153 -32.08 -2.86 -7.93
CA GLY A 153 -33.02 -2.88 -6.80
C GLY A 153 -32.36 -2.83 -5.43
N MET A 154 -31.11 -2.36 -5.32
CA MET A 154 -30.32 -2.37 -4.07
C MET A 154 -29.86 -0.98 -3.63
N LEU A 155 -30.48 0.11 -4.14
CA LEU A 155 -30.01 1.47 -3.84
C LEU A 155 -30.10 1.82 -2.35
N ASP A 156 -31.10 1.30 -1.66
CA ASP A 156 -31.30 1.42 -0.21
C ASP A 156 -30.15 0.80 0.60
N GLN A 157 -29.45 -0.19 0.05
CA GLN A 157 -28.30 -0.85 0.67
C GLN A 157 -26.95 -0.16 0.39
N ALA A 158 -26.93 0.93 -0.40
CA ALA A 158 -25.68 1.56 -0.84
C ALA A 158 -24.73 1.90 0.32
N HIS A 159 -25.26 2.49 1.39
CA HIS A 159 -24.45 2.84 2.55
C HIS A 159 -24.03 1.62 3.37
N ASP A 160 -24.84 0.56 3.41
CA ASP A 160 -24.47 -0.69 4.07
C ASP A 160 -23.32 -1.37 3.33
N PHE A 161 -23.28 -1.30 2.00
CA PHE A 161 -22.13 -1.75 1.22
C PHE A 161 -20.88 -0.93 1.51
N VAL A 162 -20.96 0.40 1.64
CA VAL A 162 -19.82 1.25 2.06
C VAL A 162 -19.29 0.79 3.42
N ARG A 163 -20.18 0.60 4.40
CA ARG A 163 -19.80 0.16 5.75
C ARG A 163 -19.17 -1.23 5.76
N ALA A 164 -19.77 -2.19 5.07
CA ALA A 164 -19.32 -3.58 5.07
C ALA A 164 -17.97 -3.74 4.32
N SER A 165 -17.87 -3.19 3.10
CA SER A 165 -16.62 -3.23 2.33
C SER A 165 -15.51 -2.42 3.00
N GLY A 166 -15.84 -1.27 3.60
CA GLY A 166 -14.90 -0.45 4.34
C GLY A 166 -14.39 -1.12 5.61
N ALA A 167 -15.25 -1.82 6.37
CA ALA A 167 -14.84 -2.60 7.52
C ALA A 167 -13.86 -3.73 7.12
N LEU A 168 -14.14 -4.42 6.01
CA LEU A 168 -13.22 -5.43 5.46
C LEU A 168 -11.90 -4.80 5.02
N SER A 169 -11.94 -3.67 4.31
CA SER A 169 -10.75 -2.94 3.86
C SER A 169 -9.85 -2.54 5.02
N VAL A 170 -10.41 -2.04 6.13
CA VAL A 170 -9.67 -1.72 7.36
C VAL A 170 -8.98 -2.96 7.96
N ILE A 171 -9.67 -4.10 8.01
CA ILE A 171 -9.11 -5.36 8.52
C ILE A 171 -7.93 -5.80 7.65
N CYS A 172 -8.08 -5.74 6.33
CA CYS A 172 -7.04 -6.13 5.38
C CYS A 172 -5.83 -5.18 5.43
N HIS A 173 -6.06 -3.86 5.53
CA HIS A 173 -4.98 -2.89 5.72
C HIS A 173 -4.20 -3.16 7.01
N ARG A 174 -4.90 -3.44 8.12
CA ARG A 174 -4.24 -3.82 9.38
C ARG A 174 -3.34 -5.04 9.18
N GLU A 175 -3.85 -6.10 8.57
CA GLU A 175 -3.07 -7.32 8.35
C GLU A 175 -1.84 -7.08 7.46
N ASP A 176 -1.98 -6.32 6.37
CA ASP A 176 -0.88 -6.00 5.45
C ASP A 176 0.22 -5.16 6.14
N ILE A 177 -0.18 -4.13 6.89
CA ILE A 177 0.74 -3.28 7.66
C ILE A 177 1.42 -4.08 8.76
N GLU A 178 0.66 -4.86 9.55
CA GLU A 178 1.24 -5.67 10.62
C GLU A 178 2.17 -6.76 10.06
N ALA A 179 1.90 -7.33 8.89
CA ALA A 179 2.82 -8.26 8.23
C ALA A 179 4.17 -7.59 7.87
N ALA A 180 4.13 -6.35 7.37
CA ALA A 180 5.32 -5.56 7.14
C ALA A 180 6.07 -5.28 8.46
N LEU A 181 5.38 -4.84 9.51
CA LEU A 181 5.97 -4.56 10.83
C LEU A 181 6.51 -5.82 11.54
N ARG A 182 5.90 -7.00 11.31
CA ARG A 182 6.38 -8.28 11.85
C ARG A 182 7.68 -8.74 11.18
N THR A 183 8.00 -8.22 9.99
CA THR A 183 9.15 -8.64 9.19
C THR A 183 10.43 -7.93 9.68
N PRO A 184 11.37 -8.66 10.32
CA PRO A 184 12.63 -8.07 10.76
C PRO A 184 13.41 -7.55 9.55
N HIS A 185 14.03 -6.36 9.68
CA HIS A 185 14.86 -5.73 8.64
C HIS A 185 14.14 -5.25 7.38
N LEU A 186 12.81 -5.34 7.29
CA LEU A 186 12.08 -4.63 6.25
C LEU A 186 12.22 -3.12 6.47
N GLY A 187 12.54 -2.38 5.40
CA GLY A 187 12.79 -0.93 5.45
C GLY A 187 11.54 -0.06 5.60
N GLY A 188 10.35 -0.65 5.41
CA GLY A 188 9.07 0.01 5.59
C GLY A 188 8.04 -0.41 4.55
N PHE A 189 6.95 0.35 4.44
CA PHE A 189 5.89 0.15 3.46
C PHE A 189 5.33 1.49 2.97
N GLN A 190 4.68 1.47 1.82
CA GLN A 190 3.95 2.58 1.21
C GLN A 190 2.54 2.10 0.88
N LEU A 191 1.50 2.86 1.23
CA LEU A 191 0.10 2.50 0.93
C LEU A 191 -0.27 2.88 -0.50
N LEU A 192 -1.24 2.16 -1.08
CA LEU A 192 -1.91 2.53 -2.33
C LEU A 192 -3.40 2.82 -2.08
N ASP A 193 -3.84 4.08 -2.02
CA ASP A 193 -3.17 5.21 -1.38
C ASP A 193 -3.94 5.49 -0.07
N LEU A 194 -3.49 6.40 0.79
CA LEU A 194 -4.24 6.81 1.98
C LEU A 194 -5.56 7.51 1.63
N GLN A 195 -5.60 8.22 0.50
CA GLN A 195 -6.77 8.90 -0.06
C GLN A 195 -7.21 8.26 -1.39
N ASP A 196 -8.48 8.44 -1.76
CA ASP A 196 -8.92 8.07 -3.10
C ASP A 196 -8.29 8.97 -4.15
N PHE A 197 -7.75 8.36 -5.21
CA PHE A 197 -7.25 9.08 -6.36
C PHE A 197 -8.35 9.26 -7.43
N PRO A 198 -8.74 10.49 -7.79
CA PRO A 198 -9.83 10.73 -8.74
C PRO A 198 -9.52 10.25 -10.17
N GLY A 199 -8.25 10.01 -10.52
CA GLY A 199 -7.84 9.51 -11.83
C GLY A 199 -7.98 7.98 -12.01
N GLN A 200 -8.25 7.23 -10.95
CA GLN A 200 -8.32 5.75 -10.97
C GLN A 200 -9.74 5.19 -11.16
N GLY A 201 -10.70 6.03 -11.55
CA GLY A 201 -12.07 5.60 -11.81
C GLY A 201 -12.79 5.17 -10.52
N THR A 202 -12.94 3.85 -10.29
CA THR A 202 -13.62 3.31 -9.10
C THR A 202 -12.77 2.38 -8.25
N ALA A 203 -11.44 2.46 -8.37
CA ALA A 203 -10.56 1.86 -7.38
C ALA A 203 -10.51 2.75 -6.11
N LEU A 204 -11.62 2.78 -5.36
CA LEU A 204 -11.75 3.60 -4.15
C LEU A 204 -11.09 2.90 -2.96
N VAL A 205 -9.76 2.89 -2.97
CA VAL A 205 -8.91 2.16 -2.02
C VAL A 205 -8.55 2.98 -0.78
N GLY A 206 -8.73 4.31 -0.83
CA GLY A 206 -8.33 5.21 0.24
C GLY A 206 -9.17 5.03 1.51
N MET A 207 -8.54 5.25 2.66
CA MET A 207 -9.26 5.42 3.93
C MET A 207 -9.86 6.83 4.05
N LEU A 208 -9.30 7.77 3.30
CA LEU A 208 -9.83 9.09 3.04
C LEU A 208 -10.46 9.13 1.64
N ASN A 209 -11.48 9.96 1.45
CA ASN A 209 -12.03 10.20 0.11
C ASN A 209 -11.16 11.17 -0.70
N VAL A 210 -11.58 11.49 -1.92
CA VAL A 210 -10.86 12.39 -2.84
C VAL A 210 -10.70 13.82 -2.31
N PHE A 211 -11.45 14.19 -1.26
CA PHE A 211 -11.40 15.49 -0.60
C PHE A 211 -10.52 15.46 0.67
N MET A 212 -9.77 14.37 0.90
CA MET A 212 -9.02 14.08 2.12
C MET A 212 -9.88 14.01 3.39
N GLU A 213 -11.18 13.75 3.25
CA GLU A 213 -12.09 13.60 4.38
C GLU A 213 -12.21 12.14 4.79
N SER A 214 -12.45 11.90 6.08
CA SER A 214 -12.69 10.55 6.57
C SER A 214 -13.96 9.96 5.93
N LYS A 215 -13.85 8.71 5.47
CA LYS A 215 -15.00 7.89 5.05
C LYS A 215 -15.85 7.39 6.23
N GLY A 216 -15.45 7.68 7.47
CA GLY A 216 -16.13 7.20 8.68
C GLY A 216 -15.90 5.71 8.98
N LEU A 217 -14.91 5.09 8.35
CA LEU A 217 -14.61 3.66 8.47
C LEU A 217 -13.75 3.33 9.69
N ILE A 218 -12.86 4.24 10.06
CA ILE A 218 -11.91 4.10 11.17
C ILE A 218 -11.51 5.49 11.69
N THR A 219 -11.26 5.60 12.99
CA THR A 219 -10.74 6.83 13.60
C THR A 219 -9.21 6.87 13.49
N PRO A 220 -8.58 8.06 13.47
CA PRO A 220 -7.12 8.15 13.50
C PRO A 220 -6.48 7.46 14.70
N ALA A 221 -7.14 7.49 15.87
CA ALA A 221 -6.67 6.81 17.08
C ALA A 221 -6.67 5.28 16.92
N ALA A 222 -7.70 4.72 16.27
CA ALA A 222 -7.76 3.28 15.99
C ALA A 222 -6.75 2.87 14.90
N TRP A 223 -6.55 3.69 13.86
CA TRP A 223 -5.53 3.43 12.83
C TRP A 223 -4.12 3.35 13.42
N ARG A 224 -3.80 4.26 14.35
CA ARG A 224 -2.51 4.27 15.05
C ARG A 224 -2.24 2.98 15.83
N GLN A 225 -3.26 2.23 16.24
CA GLN A 225 -3.04 0.97 16.98
C GLN A 225 -2.25 -0.07 16.17
N PHE A 226 -2.25 0.01 14.84
CA PHE A 226 -1.47 -0.87 13.96
C PHE A 226 -0.51 -0.10 13.05
N CYS A 227 -0.37 1.21 13.22
CA CYS A 227 0.47 2.07 12.38
C CYS A 227 0.96 3.28 13.20
N CYS A 228 1.75 3.00 14.23
CA CYS A 228 2.41 4.02 15.05
C CYS A 228 3.86 3.64 15.35
N GLU A 229 4.53 4.43 16.19
CA GLU A 229 5.95 4.30 16.55
C GLU A 229 6.28 2.95 17.21
N THR A 230 5.33 2.34 17.92
CA THR A 230 5.49 1.02 18.52
C THR A 230 4.16 0.28 18.48
N VAL A 231 4.11 -0.81 17.73
CA VAL A 231 2.91 -1.64 17.57
C VAL A 231 3.16 -3.00 18.21
N PRO A 232 2.46 -3.36 19.29
CA PRO A 232 2.50 -4.71 19.85
C PRO A 232 1.85 -5.70 18.88
N LEU A 233 2.59 -6.73 18.48
CA LEU A 233 2.18 -7.73 17.50
C LEU A 233 1.99 -9.08 18.19
N LEU A 234 0.82 -9.69 18.00
CA LEU A 234 0.51 -11.03 18.50
C LEU A 234 0.62 -12.05 17.36
N ARG A 235 1.48 -13.05 17.50
CA ARG A 235 1.66 -14.14 16.52
C ARG A 235 0.82 -15.35 16.93
N ILE A 236 -0.19 -15.67 16.12
CA ILE A 236 -1.15 -16.76 16.31
C ILE A 236 -1.47 -17.46 14.97
N LYS A 237 -1.67 -18.77 15.05
CA LYS A 237 -1.92 -19.62 13.86
C LYS A 237 -3.25 -19.33 13.17
N LYS A 238 -4.25 -18.83 13.89
CA LYS A 238 -5.61 -18.55 13.38
C LYS A 238 -6.37 -17.64 14.34
N TYR A 239 -7.44 -17.02 13.84
CA TYR A 239 -8.31 -16.14 14.62
C TYR A 239 -9.51 -16.85 15.29
N THR A 240 -9.91 -18.03 14.80
CA THR A 240 -11.07 -18.77 15.32
C THR A 240 -10.64 -20.08 15.98
N TRP A 241 -11.04 -20.28 17.24
CA TRP A 241 -10.68 -21.42 18.08
C TRP A 241 -11.94 -22.06 18.66
N THR A 242 -11.93 -23.37 18.88
CA THR A 242 -13.00 -24.09 19.59
C THR A 242 -12.58 -24.43 21.03
N THR A 243 -13.54 -24.90 21.84
CA THR A 243 -13.32 -25.27 23.25
C THR A 243 -12.35 -26.43 23.44
N ASP A 244 -12.11 -27.22 22.39
CA ASP A 244 -11.25 -28.40 22.43
C ASP A 244 -9.80 -28.06 22.01
N GLU A 245 -9.52 -26.78 21.76
CA GLU A 245 -8.21 -26.31 21.30
C GLU A 245 -7.52 -25.46 22.37
N THR A 246 -6.19 -25.61 22.47
CA THR A 246 -5.37 -24.73 23.31
C THR A 246 -4.90 -23.53 22.50
N PHE A 247 -5.31 -22.33 22.92
CA PHE A 247 -4.79 -21.09 22.36
C PHE A 247 -3.31 -20.90 22.73
N MET A 248 -2.45 -20.78 21.72
CA MET A 248 -1.04 -20.45 21.89
C MET A 248 -0.68 -19.25 21.01
N GLY A 249 0.00 -18.27 21.60
CA GLY A 249 0.49 -17.10 20.88
C GLY A 249 1.79 -16.57 21.45
N ARG A 250 2.53 -15.82 20.63
CA ARG A 250 3.74 -15.11 21.03
C ARG A 250 3.55 -13.62 20.81
N VAL A 251 3.85 -12.81 21.83
CA VAL A 251 3.90 -11.36 21.70
C VAL A 251 5.28 -10.94 21.19
N GLN A 252 5.28 -9.98 20.26
CA GLN A 252 6.43 -9.27 19.72
C GLN A 252 6.17 -7.78 19.87
N VAL A 253 7.18 -7.02 20.33
CA VAL A 253 7.16 -5.55 20.44
C VAL A 253 8.41 -5.04 19.76
#